data_AF-D6WBH7-F1
#
_entry.id   AF-D6WBH7-F1
#
_cell.length_a   1.000
_cell.length_b   1.000
_cell.length_c   1.000
_cell.angle_alpha   90.00
_cell.angle_beta   90.00
_cell.angle_gamma   90.00
#
_symmetry.space_group_name_H-M   'P 1'
#
loop_
_entity.id
_entity.type
_entity.pdbx_description
1 polymer ?
#
loop_
_entity_poly.entity_id
_entity_poly.type
_entity_poly.pdbx_seq_one_letter_code
_entity_poly.pdbx_strand_id
1 'polypeptide(L)'
;MLNAISTVANDMQVRFNASKCAILDLDCTKRNTRHMTKLKIQNEEICPLHEGEAYQHLGIPTGYHVDTTPEATIERMTKEVENIDQSLLAPWQKIDAVNTFVSPKLGFLLRGTTIQKKKTNRLDSRIKAYAKKWLFLPERASPELVYLPCSKGGAGLLPVADSIIQAVRMLTATDTQVNAIAVTQMEATIKRRIGRTPSNEDSCEYLVGGRVRSGWGRHSLTVDAGKKRNQKAAQQSEHIVDPS
;
A
#
# COMPACT_ATOMS: atom_id res chain seq x y z
N MET A 1 23.52 6.91 20.82
CA MET A 1 22.89 7.68 19.72
C MET A 1 21.82 8.66 20.24
N LEU A 2 20.84 8.23 21.05
CA LEU A 2 19.79 9.13 21.60
C LEU A 2 20.32 10.31 22.44
N ASN A 3 21.41 10.12 23.20
CA ASN A 3 22.02 11.20 23.97
C ASN A 3 22.60 12.30 23.06
N ALA A 4 23.19 11.95 21.92
CA ALA A 4 23.72 12.92 20.97
C ALA A 4 22.60 13.75 20.32
N ILE A 5 21.48 13.10 19.98
CA ILE A 5 20.28 13.79 19.47
C ILE A 5 19.71 14.73 20.54
N SER A 6 19.73 14.33 21.81
CA SER A 6 19.29 15.18 22.92
C SER A 6 20.18 16.40 23.10
N THR A 7 21.50 16.25 22.96
CA THR A 7 22.45 17.39 23.01
C THR A 7 22.18 18.38 21.88
N VAL A 8 22.09 17.91 20.63
CA VAL A 8 21.81 18.80 19.48
C VAL A 8 20.45 19.50 19.63
N ALA A 9 19.42 18.79 20.10
CA ALA A 9 18.12 19.40 20.34
C ALA A 9 18.18 20.49 21.42
N ASN A 10 18.95 20.27 22.49
CA ASN A 10 19.17 21.28 23.52
C ASN A 10 19.91 22.50 22.97
N ASP A 11 20.94 22.30 22.12
CA ASP A 11 21.67 23.37 21.46
C ASP A 11 20.76 24.19 20.53
N MET A 12 19.79 23.52 19.88
CA MET A 12 18.76 24.14 19.05
C MET A 12 17.55 24.67 19.82
N GLN A 13 17.53 24.54 21.15
CA GLN A 13 16.39 24.90 22.01
C GLN A 13 15.07 24.19 21.64
N VAL A 14 15.15 23.00 21.07
CA VAL A 14 14.00 22.15 20.72
C VAL A 14 13.82 21.06 21.78
N ARG A 15 12.57 20.82 22.19
CA ARG A 15 12.21 19.71 23.09
C ARG A 15 11.45 18.63 22.33
N PHE A 16 11.80 17.37 22.59
CA PHE A 16 11.04 16.24 22.09
C PHE A 16 9.81 16.03 22.96
N ASN A 17 8.71 15.63 22.34
CA ASN A 17 7.53 15.20 23.07
C ASN A 17 7.58 13.68 23.22
N ALA A 18 7.96 13.18 24.40
CA ALA A 18 8.12 11.74 24.62
C ALA A 18 6.82 10.95 24.38
N SER A 19 5.65 11.55 24.62
CA SER A 19 4.35 10.92 24.34
C SER A 19 4.08 10.68 22.84
N LYS A 20 4.75 11.42 21.96
CA LYS A 20 4.72 11.24 20.50
C LYS A 20 5.91 10.42 19.98
N CYS A 21 6.87 10.07 20.83
CA CYS A 21 7.97 9.20 20.46
C CYS A 21 7.57 7.74 20.71
N ALA A 22 8.03 6.84 19.86
CA ALA A 22 7.88 5.41 20.05
C ALA A 22 9.18 4.70 19.70
N ILE A 23 9.44 3.57 20.36
CA ILE A 23 10.63 2.74 20.10
C ILE A 23 10.17 1.34 19.70
N LEU A 24 10.75 0.85 18.62
CA LEU A 24 10.59 -0.53 18.20
C LEU A 24 11.92 -1.26 18.39
N ASP A 25 11.96 -2.21 19.32
CA ASP A 25 13.13 -3.05 19.60
C ASP A 25 12.98 -4.38 18.85
N LEU A 26 13.86 -4.61 17.86
CA LEU A 26 13.84 -5.79 17.00
C LEU A 26 15.13 -6.59 17.16
N ASP A 27 15.00 -7.83 17.63
CA ASP A 27 16.10 -8.80 17.54
C ASP A 27 16.16 -9.36 16.12
N CYS A 28 17.22 -9.04 15.38
CA CYS A 28 17.40 -9.52 14.00
C CYS A 28 17.74 -11.01 13.92
N THR A 29 18.12 -11.65 15.04
CA THR A 29 18.59 -13.05 15.08
C THR A 29 17.49 -14.05 15.42
N LYS A 30 16.52 -13.63 16.25
CA LYS A 30 15.32 -14.38 16.59
C LYS A 30 14.15 -13.57 16.08
N ARG A 31 13.30 -14.13 15.21
CA ARG A 31 12.10 -13.46 14.66
C ARG A 31 11.02 -13.09 15.69
N ASN A 32 11.37 -13.03 16.97
CA ASN A 32 10.51 -12.71 18.10
C ASN A 32 10.95 -11.38 18.69
N THR A 33 9.97 -10.53 18.98
CA THR A 33 10.16 -9.30 19.74
C THR A 33 10.59 -9.62 21.18
N ARG A 34 11.80 -9.22 21.59
CA ARG A 34 12.23 -9.22 23.00
C ARG A 34 13.31 -8.15 23.24
N HIS A 35 12.92 -7.02 23.82
CA HIS A 35 13.16 -6.63 25.22
C HIS A 35 12.51 -5.26 25.44
N MET A 36 11.83 -5.07 26.58
CA MET A 36 11.28 -3.77 26.95
C MET A 36 12.41 -2.87 27.44
N THR A 37 13.21 -2.37 26.51
CA THR A 37 14.25 -1.39 26.85
C THR A 37 13.57 -0.06 27.09
N LYS A 38 13.42 0.33 28.36
CA LYS A 38 12.97 1.67 28.75
C LYS A 38 14.06 2.67 28.36
N LEU A 39 13.94 3.26 27.17
CA LEU A 39 14.82 4.35 26.76
C LEU A 39 14.21 5.69 27.16
N LYS A 40 15.09 6.61 27.51
CA LYS A 40 14.73 7.98 27.84
C LYS A 40 15.27 8.93 26.77
N ILE A 41 14.47 9.91 26.36
CA ILE A 41 14.93 11.09 25.60
C ILE A 41 14.72 12.29 26.51
N GLN A 42 15.74 13.14 26.66
CA GLN A 42 15.68 14.32 27.54
C GLN A 42 15.15 14.01 28.96
N ASN A 43 15.51 12.83 29.50
CA ASN A 43 15.09 12.31 30.80
C ASN A 43 13.60 11.88 30.92
N GLU A 44 12.82 11.96 29.84
CA GLU A 44 11.45 11.45 29.75
C GLU A 44 11.42 10.02 29.18
N GLU A 45 10.56 9.14 29.73
CA GLU A 45 10.39 7.77 29.23
C GLU A 45 9.55 7.73 27.95
N ILE A 46 10.01 6.94 26.98
CA ILE A 46 9.34 6.79 25.69
C ILE A 46 8.54 5.49 25.68
N CYS A 47 7.38 5.51 25.03
CA CYS A 47 6.55 4.32 24.89
C CYS A 47 7.22 3.27 23.98
N PRO A 48 7.50 2.06 24.49
CA PRO A 48 7.93 0.94 23.66
C PRO A 48 6.73 0.39 22.86
N LEU A 49 6.93 0.16 21.56
CA LEU A 49 5.92 -0.39 20.65
C LEU A 49 6.03 -1.93 20.61
N HIS A 50 4.92 -2.61 20.86
CA HIS A 50 4.86 -4.08 20.82
C HIS A 50 4.59 -4.65 19.42
N GLU A 51 4.77 -5.96 19.28
CA GLU A 51 4.34 -6.68 18.08
C GLU A 51 2.83 -6.57 17.88
N GLY A 52 2.41 -6.21 16.67
CA GLY A 52 1.01 -5.93 16.35
C GLY A 52 0.52 -4.53 16.75
N GLU A 53 1.32 -3.75 17.47
CA GLU A 53 1.02 -2.34 17.74
C GLU A 53 1.59 -1.43 16.66
N ALA A 54 0.84 -0.38 16.34
CA ALA A 54 1.17 0.55 15.27
C ALA A 54 1.45 1.94 15.81
N TYR A 55 2.58 2.52 15.38
CA TYR A 55 2.85 3.94 15.53
C TYR A 55 2.38 4.68 14.26
N GLN A 56 1.65 5.78 14.43
CA GLN A 56 1.13 6.52 13.28
C GLN A 56 2.20 7.47 12.74
N HIS A 57 2.81 7.08 11.61
CA HIS A 57 3.78 7.91 10.91
C HIS A 57 3.17 8.45 9.62
N LEU A 58 3.04 9.79 9.52
CA LEU A 58 2.45 10.47 8.35
C LEU A 58 1.05 9.92 7.98
N GLY A 59 0.25 9.57 8.98
CA GLY A 59 -1.09 9.00 8.79
C GLY A 59 -1.12 7.52 8.45
N ILE A 60 0.04 6.86 8.34
CA ILE A 60 0.18 5.43 8.05
C ILE A 60 0.53 4.66 9.34
N PRO A 61 -0.25 3.62 9.70
CA PRO A 61 0.10 2.76 10.82
C PRO A 61 1.39 1.99 10.50
N THR A 62 2.48 2.29 11.20
CA THR A 62 3.81 1.72 11.00
C THR A 62 4.21 0.93 12.24
N GLY A 63 4.53 -0.35 12.08
CA GLY A 63 4.92 -1.21 13.20
C GLY A 63 5.38 -2.59 12.75
N TYR A 64 5.77 -3.44 13.70
CA TYR A 64 6.19 -4.81 13.42
C TYR A 64 4.98 -5.76 13.40
N HIS A 65 4.80 -6.47 12.29
CA HIS A 65 3.68 -7.39 12.07
C HIS A 65 2.27 -6.75 12.14
N VAL A 66 2.17 -5.45 11.82
CA VAL A 66 0.92 -4.69 11.78
C VAL A 66 0.30 -4.76 10.38
N ASP A 67 -1.02 -4.96 10.28
CA ASP A 67 -1.73 -4.69 9.03
C ASP A 67 -1.68 -3.20 8.73
N THR A 68 -0.85 -2.82 7.77
CA THR A 68 -0.63 -1.43 7.35
C THR A 68 -1.82 -0.90 6.53
N THR A 69 -2.84 -1.72 6.24
CA THR A 69 -3.98 -1.33 5.42
C THR A 69 -4.73 -0.18 6.07
N PRO A 70 -4.72 1.03 5.49
CA PRO A 70 -5.31 2.21 6.12
C PRO A 70 -6.81 2.26 5.81
N GLU A 71 -7.59 1.34 6.40
CA GLU A 71 -9.04 1.20 6.17
C GLU A 71 -9.83 2.48 6.41
N ALA A 72 -9.47 3.23 7.45
CA ALA A 72 -10.10 4.53 7.73
C ALA A 72 -9.83 5.56 6.61
N THR A 73 -8.67 5.49 5.94
CA THR A 73 -8.31 6.43 4.86
C THR A 73 -8.97 6.04 3.55
N ILE A 74 -8.87 4.75 3.17
CA ILE A 74 -9.97 3.94 2.63
C ILE A 74 -11.35 4.60 2.50
N GLU A 75 -12.07 4.49 3.60
CA GLU A 75 -13.43 4.96 3.79
C GLU A 75 -13.55 6.49 3.72
N ARG A 76 -12.55 7.23 4.16
CA ARG A 76 -12.54 8.69 4.03
C ARG A 76 -12.52 9.13 2.57
N MET A 77 -11.65 8.57 1.74
CA MET A 77 -11.61 8.84 0.30
C MET A 77 -12.94 8.47 -0.35
N THR A 78 -13.49 7.36 0.09
CA THR A 78 -14.77 6.84 -0.35
C THR A 78 -15.91 7.83 -0.09
N LYS A 79 -15.95 8.44 1.11
CA LYS A 79 -16.88 9.53 1.47
C LYS A 79 -16.58 10.83 0.73
N GLU A 80 -15.32 11.16 0.49
CA GLU A 80 -14.94 12.35 -0.30
C GLU A 80 -15.50 12.27 -1.72
N VAL A 81 -15.43 11.11 -2.37
CA VAL A 81 -16.03 10.89 -3.70
C VAL A 81 -17.56 11.02 -3.65
N GLU A 82 -18.21 10.53 -2.59
CA GLU A 82 -19.66 10.71 -2.39
C GLU A 82 -20.03 12.20 -2.23
N ASN A 83 -19.25 12.95 -1.45
CA ASN A 83 -19.44 14.40 -1.28
C ASN A 83 -19.25 15.15 -2.61
N ILE A 84 -18.28 14.74 -3.44
CA ILE A 84 -18.10 15.30 -4.79
C ILE A 84 -19.31 14.97 -5.67
N ASP A 85 -19.87 13.75 -5.61
CA ASP A 85 -21.08 13.40 -6.36
C ASP A 85 -22.28 14.27 -5.95
N GLN A 86 -22.47 14.52 -4.66
CA GLN A 86 -23.56 15.33 -4.11
C GLN A 86 -23.38 16.84 -4.31
N SER A 87 -22.17 17.28 -4.66
CA SER A 87 -21.90 18.70 -4.89
C SER A 87 -22.62 19.23 -6.15
N LEU A 88 -22.84 20.54 -6.18
CA LEU A 88 -23.40 21.29 -7.31
C LEU A 88 -22.36 21.57 -8.42
N LEU A 89 -21.24 20.86 -8.43
CA LEU A 89 -20.21 20.99 -9.45
C LEU A 89 -20.72 20.46 -10.80
N ALA A 90 -20.24 21.07 -11.89
CA ALA A 90 -20.47 20.53 -13.21
C ALA A 90 -19.72 19.19 -13.41
N PRO A 91 -20.16 18.31 -14.32
CA PRO A 91 -19.54 17.00 -14.51
C PRO A 91 -18.02 17.01 -14.68
N TRP A 92 -17.47 17.93 -15.48
CA TRP A 92 -16.03 18.03 -15.69
C TRP A 92 -15.30 18.51 -14.42
N GLN A 93 -15.92 19.39 -13.63
CA GLN A 93 -15.37 19.85 -12.36
C GLN A 93 -15.35 18.74 -11.31
N LYS A 94 -16.32 17.82 -11.34
CA LYS A 94 -16.32 16.63 -10.46
C LYS A 94 -15.15 15.70 -10.78
N ILE A 95 -14.88 15.47 -12.07
CA ILE A 95 -13.72 14.67 -12.52
C ILE A 95 -12.41 15.35 -12.10
N ASP A 96 -12.31 16.66 -12.32
CA ASP A 96 -11.13 17.45 -11.92
C ASP A 96 -10.92 17.43 -10.40
N ALA A 97 -11.99 17.54 -9.61
CA ALA A 97 -11.93 17.43 -8.15
C ALA A 97 -11.41 16.06 -7.68
N VAL A 98 -11.83 14.96 -8.33
CA VAL A 98 -11.30 13.62 -8.03
C VAL A 98 -9.80 13.56 -8.33
N ASN A 99 -9.37 14.07 -9.48
CA ASN A 99 -7.96 14.10 -9.85
C ASN A 99 -7.10 14.99 -8.95
N THR A 100 -7.66 16.06 -8.42
CA THR A 100 -6.95 17.02 -7.56
C THR A 100 -6.89 16.57 -6.10
N PHE A 101 -7.97 16.00 -5.57
CA PHE A 101 -8.06 15.69 -4.13
C PHE A 101 -7.90 14.21 -3.79
N VAL A 102 -8.46 13.31 -4.62
CA VAL A 102 -8.53 11.88 -4.31
C VAL A 102 -7.32 11.14 -4.89
N SER A 103 -7.00 11.38 -6.17
CA SER A 103 -5.88 10.73 -6.86
C SER A 103 -4.52 10.91 -6.17
N PRO A 104 -4.14 12.10 -5.66
CA PRO A 104 -2.85 12.28 -4.99
C PRO A 104 -2.77 11.55 -3.65
N LYS A 105 -3.87 11.56 -2.87
CA LYS A 105 -3.96 10.84 -1.60
C LYS A 105 -3.84 9.33 -1.84
N LEU A 106 -4.50 8.83 -2.88
CA LEU A 106 -4.38 7.42 -3.26
C LEU A 106 -2.96 7.07 -3.67
N GLY A 107 -2.31 7.90 -4.49
CA GLY A 107 -0.91 7.73 -4.85
C GLY A 107 0.00 7.69 -3.63
N PHE A 108 -0.25 8.55 -2.62
CA PHE A 108 0.48 8.53 -1.35
C PHE A 108 0.29 7.21 -0.60
N LEU A 109 -0.96 6.73 -0.46
CA LEU A 109 -1.23 5.46 0.21
C LEU A 109 -0.59 4.26 -0.50
N LEU A 110 -0.68 4.20 -1.84
CA LEU A 110 -0.10 3.12 -2.63
C LEU A 110 1.43 3.08 -2.55
N ARG A 111 2.09 4.23 -2.27
CA ARG A 111 3.53 4.29 -2.04
C ARG A 111 3.92 3.83 -0.63
N GLY A 112 3.13 4.21 0.37
CA GLY A 112 3.51 4.03 1.78
C GLY A 112 2.95 2.76 2.44
N THR A 113 1.97 2.08 1.84
CA THR A 113 1.28 0.96 2.48
C THR A 113 1.07 -0.23 1.54
N THR A 114 1.05 -1.43 2.12
CA THR A 114 0.57 -2.62 1.42
C THR A 114 -0.95 -2.65 1.52
N ILE A 115 -1.65 -2.38 0.42
CA ILE A 115 -3.12 -2.41 0.38
C ILE A 115 -3.60 -3.69 -0.29
N GLN A 116 -4.59 -4.33 0.29
CA GLN A 116 -5.25 -5.48 -0.34
C GLN A 116 -5.92 -5.07 -1.66
N LYS A 117 -5.58 -5.75 -2.77
CA LYS A 117 -6.14 -5.52 -4.12
C LYS A 117 -7.68 -5.48 -4.14
N LYS A 118 -8.35 -6.27 -3.29
CA LYS A 118 -9.82 -6.27 -3.19
C LYS A 118 -10.38 -4.91 -2.78
N LYS A 119 -9.72 -4.22 -1.84
CA LYS A 119 -10.17 -2.93 -1.30
C LYS A 119 -9.92 -1.80 -2.31
N THR A 120 -8.76 -1.80 -2.97
CA THR A 120 -8.47 -0.85 -4.05
C THR A 120 -9.45 -1.01 -5.22
N ASN A 121 -9.77 -2.24 -5.61
CA ASN A 121 -10.73 -2.51 -6.70
C ASN A 121 -12.16 -2.04 -6.34
N ARG A 122 -12.55 -2.11 -5.05
CA ARG A 122 -13.85 -1.61 -4.60
C ARG A 122 -13.94 -0.09 -4.70
N LEU A 123 -12.88 0.62 -4.29
CA LEU A 123 -12.78 2.08 -4.45
C LEU A 123 -12.78 2.47 -5.93
N ASP A 124 -11.97 1.80 -6.75
CA ASP A 124 -11.87 2.02 -8.19
C ASP A 124 -13.23 1.87 -8.89
N SER A 125 -13.96 0.79 -8.55
CA SER A 125 -15.28 0.50 -9.12
C SER A 125 -16.29 1.59 -8.78
N ARG A 126 -16.21 2.16 -7.57
CA ARG A 126 -17.07 3.28 -7.15
C ARG A 126 -16.72 4.56 -7.89
N ILE A 127 -15.44 4.93 -7.95
CA ILE A 127 -14.98 6.11 -8.71
C ILE A 127 -15.43 6.01 -10.16
N LYS A 128 -15.25 4.85 -10.78
CA LYS A 128 -15.69 4.57 -12.16
C LYS A 128 -17.21 4.69 -12.32
N ALA A 129 -18.00 4.16 -11.38
CA ALA A 129 -19.46 4.28 -11.44
C ALA A 129 -19.92 5.74 -11.39
N TYR A 130 -19.34 6.54 -10.48
CA TYR A 130 -19.62 7.96 -10.40
C TYR A 130 -19.15 8.72 -11.64
N ALA A 131 -17.94 8.43 -12.14
CA ALA A 131 -17.43 9.06 -13.35
C ALA A 131 -18.33 8.78 -14.57
N LYS A 132 -18.79 7.54 -14.75
CA LYS A 132 -19.76 7.18 -15.80
C LYS A 132 -21.07 7.94 -15.63
N LYS A 133 -21.59 8.03 -14.41
CA LYS A 133 -22.81 8.80 -14.08
C LYS A 133 -22.66 10.28 -14.46
N TRP A 134 -21.54 10.91 -14.10
CA TRP A 134 -21.28 12.33 -14.41
C TRP A 134 -21.16 12.59 -15.90
N LEU A 135 -20.55 11.66 -16.64
CA LEU A 135 -20.38 11.74 -18.09
C LEU A 135 -21.62 11.26 -18.88
N PHE A 136 -22.72 10.91 -18.22
CA PHE A 136 -23.91 10.34 -18.83
C PHE A 136 -23.63 9.08 -19.68
N LEU A 137 -22.64 8.29 -19.27
CA LEU A 137 -22.27 7.05 -19.94
C LEU A 137 -23.15 5.89 -19.45
N PRO A 138 -23.55 4.96 -20.32
CA PRO A 138 -24.26 3.76 -19.90
C PRO A 138 -23.38 2.88 -19.01
N GLU A 139 -23.99 2.08 -18.14
CA GLU A 139 -23.25 1.21 -17.20
C GLU A 139 -22.30 0.26 -17.94
N ARG A 140 -22.74 -0.26 -19.09
CA ARG A 140 -21.96 -1.14 -19.98
C ARG A 140 -20.93 -0.42 -20.86
N ALA A 141 -20.79 0.91 -20.75
CA ALA A 141 -19.75 1.64 -21.47
C ALA A 141 -18.36 1.09 -21.13
N SER A 142 -17.45 1.15 -22.10
CA SER A 142 -16.06 0.72 -21.88
C SER A 142 -15.43 1.50 -20.71
N PRO A 143 -14.73 0.84 -19.78
CA PRO A 143 -13.99 1.51 -18.72
C PRO A 143 -12.87 2.42 -19.28
N GLU A 144 -12.40 2.13 -20.50
CA GLU A 144 -11.36 2.93 -21.17
C GLU A 144 -11.77 4.40 -21.31
N LEU A 145 -13.05 4.71 -21.57
CA LEU A 145 -13.51 6.10 -21.69
C LEU A 145 -13.28 6.91 -20.40
N VAL A 146 -13.24 6.23 -19.25
CA VAL A 146 -13.00 6.88 -17.95
C VAL A 146 -11.49 7.08 -17.72
N TYR A 147 -10.67 6.10 -18.07
CA TYR A 147 -9.23 6.11 -17.75
C TYR A 147 -8.34 6.69 -18.84
N LEU A 148 -8.84 6.77 -20.07
CA LEU A 148 -8.09 7.30 -21.21
C LEU A 148 -7.81 8.80 -20.99
N PRO A 149 -6.62 9.31 -21.36
CA PRO A 149 -6.30 10.72 -21.24
C PRO A 149 -7.30 11.63 -21.97
N CYS A 150 -7.50 12.84 -21.45
CA CYS A 150 -8.38 13.84 -22.07
C CYS A 150 -7.96 14.18 -23.52
N SER A 151 -6.66 14.12 -23.83
CA SER A 151 -6.14 14.32 -25.20
C SER A 151 -6.60 13.28 -26.21
N LYS A 152 -7.09 12.12 -25.75
CA LYS A 152 -7.64 11.05 -26.58
C LYS A 152 -9.16 10.90 -26.41
N GLY A 153 -9.83 11.89 -25.80
CA GLY A 153 -11.29 11.90 -25.63
C GLY A 153 -11.80 11.13 -24.42
N GLY A 154 -10.95 10.78 -23.45
CA GLY A 154 -11.37 10.18 -22.18
C GLY A 154 -11.47 11.19 -21.03
N ALA A 155 -11.79 10.69 -19.83
CA ALA A 155 -11.92 11.53 -18.63
C ALA A 155 -10.61 11.76 -17.87
N GLY A 156 -9.53 11.07 -18.23
CA GLY A 156 -8.21 11.24 -17.63
C GLY A 156 -8.14 10.84 -16.15
N LEU A 157 -9.04 10.00 -15.67
CA LEU A 157 -8.93 9.43 -14.32
C LEU A 157 -7.88 8.33 -14.31
N LEU A 158 -7.20 8.15 -13.17
CA LEU A 158 -6.21 7.10 -13.02
C LEU A 158 -6.84 5.86 -12.37
N PRO A 159 -6.65 4.66 -12.94
CA PRO A 159 -7.12 3.44 -12.31
C PRO A 159 -6.38 3.21 -10.99
N VAL A 160 -7.17 2.96 -9.94
CA VAL A 160 -6.66 2.82 -8.57
C VAL A 160 -5.91 1.51 -8.36
N ALA A 161 -6.22 0.50 -9.18
CA ALA A 161 -5.70 -0.86 -9.04
C ALA A 161 -4.28 -1.06 -9.60
N ASP A 162 -3.77 -0.12 -10.42
CA ASP A 162 -2.51 -0.31 -11.13
C ASP A 162 -1.30 0.13 -10.31
N SER A 163 -0.98 -0.71 -9.33
CA SER A 163 0.33 -0.75 -8.67
C SER A 163 1.50 -0.76 -9.68
N ILE A 164 1.29 -1.32 -10.87
CA ILE A 164 2.27 -1.34 -11.97
C ILE A 164 2.50 0.07 -12.51
N ILE A 165 1.44 0.85 -12.79
CA ILE A 165 1.59 2.23 -13.27
C ILE A 165 2.33 3.08 -12.22
N GLN A 166 2.02 2.88 -10.94
CA GLN A 166 2.72 3.58 -9.87
C GLN A 166 4.19 3.13 -9.75
N ALA A 167 4.48 1.84 -9.85
CA ALA A 167 5.85 1.32 -9.83
C ALA A 167 6.65 1.86 -11.02
N VAL A 168 6.08 1.84 -12.23
CA VAL A 168 6.70 2.40 -13.44
C VAL A 168 6.99 3.88 -13.23
N ARG A 169 6.04 4.67 -12.72
CA ARG A 169 6.25 6.09 -12.42
C ARG A 169 7.39 6.35 -11.43
N MET A 170 7.58 5.48 -10.45
CA MET A 170 8.71 5.61 -9.51
C MET A 170 10.04 5.22 -10.16
N LEU A 171 10.05 4.17 -10.98
CA LEU A 171 11.23 3.71 -11.72
C LEU A 171 11.61 4.62 -12.90
N THR A 172 10.69 5.46 -13.37
CA THR A 172 10.92 6.44 -14.44
C THR A 172 10.82 7.89 -13.96
N ALA A 173 10.82 8.11 -12.65
CA ALA A 173 10.79 9.45 -12.07
C ALA A 173 11.99 10.28 -12.54
N THR A 174 11.75 11.56 -12.86
CA THR A 174 12.81 12.51 -13.26
C THR A 174 13.73 12.88 -12.10
N ASP A 175 13.22 12.83 -10.86
CA ASP A 175 14.01 12.99 -9.66
C ASP A 175 14.92 11.77 -9.45
N THR A 176 16.23 12.00 -9.58
CA THR A 176 17.26 10.96 -9.46
C THR A 176 17.26 10.28 -8.09
N GLN A 177 16.89 10.97 -7.01
CA GLN A 177 16.84 10.40 -5.67
C GLN A 177 15.68 9.42 -5.52
N VAL A 178 14.49 9.82 -5.97
CA VAL A 178 13.30 8.96 -5.95
C VAL A 178 13.52 7.72 -6.83
N ASN A 179 14.09 7.92 -8.01
CA ASN A 179 14.45 6.85 -8.92
C ASN A 179 15.42 5.84 -8.27
N ALA A 180 16.53 6.34 -7.72
CA ALA A 180 17.55 5.51 -7.09
C ALA A 180 17.00 4.72 -5.89
N ILE A 181 16.17 5.34 -5.05
CA ILE A 181 15.52 4.66 -3.93
C ILE A 181 14.60 3.56 -4.43
N ALA A 182 13.77 3.82 -5.45
CA ALA A 182 12.86 2.83 -6.00
C ALA A 182 13.58 1.62 -6.61
N VAL A 183 14.63 1.86 -7.39
CA VAL A 183 15.48 0.79 -7.97
C VAL A 183 16.14 -0.03 -6.86
N THR A 184 16.75 0.62 -5.87
CA THR A 184 17.43 -0.05 -4.75
C THR A 184 16.46 -0.92 -3.94
N GLN A 185 15.24 -0.43 -3.69
CA GLN A 185 14.20 -1.18 -2.98
C GLN A 185 13.71 -2.39 -3.78
N MET A 186 13.53 -2.23 -5.10
CA MET A 186 13.16 -3.32 -6.00
C MET A 186 14.24 -4.40 -6.00
N GLU A 187 15.49 -4.04 -6.22
CA GLU A 187 16.62 -4.96 -6.21
C GLU A 187 16.79 -5.67 -4.86
N ALA A 188 16.64 -4.95 -3.75
CA ALA A 188 16.68 -5.54 -2.42
C ALA A 188 15.56 -6.59 -2.21
N THR A 189 14.36 -6.31 -2.73
CA THR A 189 13.22 -7.24 -2.66
C THR A 189 13.45 -8.47 -3.52
N ILE A 190 13.97 -8.29 -4.74
CA ILE A 190 14.31 -9.39 -5.65
C ILE A 190 15.44 -10.23 -5.05
N LYS A 191 16.51 -9.60 -4.54
CA LYS A 191 17.63 -10.27 -3.87
C LYS A 191 17.16 -11.10 -2.68
N ARG A 192 16.22 -10.59 -1.87
CA ARG A 192 15.60 -11.35 -0.77
C ARG A 192 14.79 -12.56 -1.25
N ARG A 193 14.15 -12.48 -2.43
CA ARG A 193 13.37 -13.58 -3.02
C ARG A 193 14.23 -14.65 -3.70
N ILE A 194 15.24 -14.25 -4.48
CA ILE A 194 16.08 -15.19 -5.25
C ILE A 194 17.26 -15.71 -4.43
N GLY A 195 17.80 -14.89 -3.52
CA GLY A 195 19.03 -15.18 -2.77
C GLY A 195 20.32 -14.90 -3.54
N ARG A 196 20.25 -14.29 -4.74
CA ARG A 196 21.40 -13.86 -5.56
C ARG A 196 21.27 -12.39 -5.99
N THR A 197 22.33 -11.81 -6.55
CA THR A 197 22.26 -10.49 -7.18
C THR A 197 21.30 -10.52 -8.38
N PRO A 198 20.35 -9.56 -8.46
CA PRO A 198 19.33 -9.55 -9.50
C PRO A 198 19.93 -9.20 -10.86
N SER A 199 19.51 -9.92 -11.90
CA SER A 199 19.74 -9.54 -13.30
C SER A 199 18.63 -8.59 -13.79
N ASN A 200 18.86 -7.91 -14.92
CA ASN A 200 17.83 -7.11 -15.58
C ASN A 200 16.60 -7.95 -15.97
N GLU A 201 16.81 -9.20 -16.38
CA GLU A 201 15.73 -10.14 -16.70
C GLU A 201 14.88 -10.48 -15.47
N ASP A 202 15.51 -10.68 -14.31
CA ASP A 202 14.80 -10.94 -13.05
C ASP A 202 13.95 -9.74 -12.62
N SER A 203 14.44 -8.53 -12.90
CA SER A 203 13.72 -7.27 -12.63
C SER A 203 12.50 -7.12 -13.53
N CYS A 204 12.64 -7.40 -14.83
CA CYS A 204 11.53 -7.42 -15.78
C CYS A 204 10.48 -8.47 -15.38
N GLU A 205 10.91 -9.69 -15.05
CA GLU A 205 10.00 -10.76 -14.64
C GLU A 205 9.24 -10.41 -13.34
N TYR A 206 9.94 -9.79 -12.38
CA TYR A 206 9.32 -9.31 -11.14
C TYR A 206 8.25 -8.24 -11.39
N LEU A 207 8.50 -7.27 -12.27
CA LEU A 207 7.57 -6.18 -12.59
C LEU A 207 6.33 -6.66 -13.35
N VAL A 208 6.49 -7.65 -14.23
CA VAL A 208 5.37 -8.31 -14.95
C VAL A 208 4.55 -9.20 -14.02
N GLY A 209 5.02 -9.45 -12.79
CA GLY A 209 4.37 -10.34 -11.83
C GLY A 209 4.63 -11.82 -12.14
N GLY A 210 5.67 -12.12 -12.93
CA GLY A 210 6.14 -13.47 -13.20
C GLY A 210 6.74 -14.13 -11.96
N ARG A 211 6.80 -15.46 -11.97
CA ARG A 211 7.43 -16.24 -10.91
C ARG A 211 8.93 -16.26 -11.13
N VAL A 212 9.62 -15.27 -10.58
CA VAL A 212 11.08 -15.28 -10.48
C VAL A 212 11.52 -16.60 -9.85
N ARG A 213 12.19 -17.45 -10.63
CA ARG A 213 12.55 -18.83 -10.24
C ARG A 213 13.56 -18.79 -9.10
N SER A 214 13.08 -18.96 -7.86
CA SER A 214 13.93 -19.14 -6.69
C SER A 214 14.60 -20.52 -6.74
N GLY A 215 15.92 -20.57 -6.54
CA GLY A 215 16.66 -21.84 -6.32
C GLY A 215 16.33 -22.54 -4.99
N TRP A 216 15.44 -21.96 -4.18
CA TRP A 216 15.00 -22.48 -2.90
C TRP A 216 13.49 -22.57 -2.88
N GLY A 217 12.94 -23.78 -2.83
CA GLY A 217 11.52 -24.02 -2.66
C GLY A 217 11.03 -23.52 -1.30
N ARG A 218 10.46 -22.31 -1.24
CA ARG A 218 9.57 -21.90 -0.16
C ARG A 218 8.40 -21.11 -0.71
N HIS A 219 7.20 -21.53 -0.30
CA HIS A 219 5.92 -20.95 -0.66
C HIS A 219 5.92 -19.44 -0.45
N SER A 220 5.57 -18.68 -1.48
CA SER A 220 5.33 -17.26 -1.37
C SER A 220 4.20 -17.01 -0.37
N LEU A 221 4.53 -16.35 0.74
CA LEU A 221 3.55 -15.72 1.64
C LEU A 221 2.97 -14.47 0.97
N THR A 222 2.32 -14.65 -0.17
CA THR A 222 1.41 -13.68 -0.77
C THR A 222 0.33 -14.46 -1.50
N VAL A 223 -0.87 -14.47 -0.91
CA VAL A 223 -2.15 -14.77 -1.57
C VAL A 223 -2.33 -16.22 -2.07
N ASP A 224 -2.13 -17.23 -1.21
CA ASP A 224 -2.61 -18.60 -1.49
C ASP A 224 -3.43 -19.23 -0.34
N ALA A 225 -3.85 -18.42 0.64
CA ALA A 225 -4.78 -18.87 1.70
C ALA A 225 -6.24 -19.03 1.21
N GLY A 226 -6.58 -18.49 0.03
CA GLY A 226 -7.94 -18.54 -0.52
C GLY A 226 -8.26 -19.76 -1.38
N LYS A 227 -7.25 -20.46 -1.92
CA LYS A 227 -7.49 -21.54 -2.90
C LYS A 227 -7.56 -22.94 -2.28
N LYS A 228 -6.94 -23.16 -1.12
CA LYS A 228 -6.92 -24.48 -0.44
C LYS A 228 -8.19 -24.81 0.36
N ARG A 229 -9.07 -23.84 0.67
CA ARG A 229 -10.34 -24.13 1.36
C ARG A 229 -11.44 -24.67 0.44
N ASN A 230 -11.48 -24.28 -0.84
CA ASN A 230 -12.52 -24.74 -1.76
C ASN A 230 -12.29 -26.13 -2.36
N GLN A 231 -11.06 -26.65 -2.36
CA GLN A 231 -10.80 -28.02 -2.83
C GLN A 231 -11.11 -29.08 -1.76
N LYS A 232 -10.92 -28.78 -0.48
CA LYS A 232 -11.32 -29.71 0.61
C LYS A 232 -12.84 -29.78 0.80
N ALA A 233 -13.57 -28.70 0.54
CA ALA A 233 -15.04 -28.72 0.61
C ALA A 233 -15.68 -29.53 -0.52
N ALA A 234 -15.08 -29.54 -1.72
CA ALA A 234 -15.60 -30.31 -2.86
C ALA A 234 -15.28 -31.82 -2.77
N GLN A 235 -14.22 -32.23 -2.07
CA GLN A 235 -13.86 -33.64 -1.88
C GLN A 235 -14.55 -34.31 -0.67
N GLN A 236 -15.20 -33.55 0.22
CA GLN A 236 -15.97 -34.11 1.34
C GLN A 236 -17.47 -34.26 1.04
N SER A 237 -17.97 -33.75 -0.09
CA SER A 237 -19.37 -33.90 -0.50
C SER A 237 -19.65 -35.08 -1.46
N GLU A 238 -18.63 -35.85 -1.85
CA GLU A 238 -18.81 -37.01 -2.75
C GLU A 238 -18.79 -38.38 -2.03
N HIS A 239 -18.76 -38.41 -0.69
CA HIS A 239 -18.64 -39.68 0.07
C HIS A 239 -19.81 -40.03 1.00
N ILE A 240 -20.99 -39.43 0.80
CA ILE A 240 -22.22 -39.85 1.48
C ILE A 240 -23.25 -40.18 0.38
N VAL A 241 -23.21 -41.43 -0.08
CA VAL A 241 -24.35 -42.10 -0.74
C VAL A 241 -24.69 -43.29 0.14
N ASP A 242 -25.95 -43.33 0.57
CA ASP A 242 -26.54 -44.25 1.53
C ASP A 242 -26.33 -45.74 1.18
N PRO A 243 -26.16 -46.62 2.18
CA PRO A 243 -26.47 -48.03 2.02
C PRO A 243 -27.97 -48.27 2.24
N SER A 244 -28.50 -49.15 1.39
CA SER A 244 -29.82 -49.78 1.31
C SER A 244 -30.62 -49.94 2.61
#